data_AF-A0A534UBB4-F1
#
_entry.id   AF-A0A534UBB4-F1
#
_cell.length_a   1.000
_cell.length_b   1.000
_cell.length_c   1.000
_cell.angle_alpha   90.00
_cell.angle_beta   90.00
_cell.angle_gamma   90.00
#
_symmetry.space_group_name_H-M   'P 1'
#
loop_
_entity.id
_entity.type
_entity.pdbx_description
1 polymer ?
#
loop_
_entity_poly.entity_id
_entity_poly.type
_entity_poly.pdbx_seq_one_letter_code
_entity_poly.pdbx_strand_id
1 'polypeptide(L)'
;MRSLLGLTQLQQLLQSIHGVQAAPVRDFLVDRAFRERHAPLCSPHEALLLRDHGEELHVALFLDDSVLAQLGRAAADPWTRERLSAFCAAAEGVSHFLYVAHRARQGGQVSQLELEAQGEIDKYLAVLMQLWATGRRSASRELRRRLFERSVLRPGLSAPERDRYRLASALAAACARAWEARYVVQGRLDALLREARRMYRLAGGEKFSAFAHGAVAWAA
;
A
#
# COMPACT_ATOMS: atom_id res chain seq x y z
N MET A 1 -20.06 -4.58 10.48
CA MET A 1 -20.53 -3.40 9.73
C MET A 1 -19.51 -2.26 9.66
N ARG A 2 -19.06 -1.67 10.78
CA ARG A 2 -18.13 -0.51 10.75
C ARG A 2 -16.76 -0.84 10.11
N SER A 3 -16.19 -2.01 10.38
CA SER A 3 -14.93 -2.44 9.78
C SER A 3 -14.99 -2.55 8.25
N LEU A 4 -16.08 -3.08 7.70
CA LEU A 4 -16.27 -3.16 6.25
C LEU A 4 -16.46 -1.78 5.60
N LEU A 5 -17.08 -0.84 6.32
CA LEU A 5 -17.14 0.55 5.89
C LEU A 5 -15.74 1.18 5.85
N GLY A 6 -14.93 0.98 6.90
CA GLY A 6 -13.54 1.46 6.94
C GLY A 6 -12.69 0.88 5.81
N LEU A 7 -12.87 -0.41 5.49
CA LEU A 7 -12.21 -1.06 4.35
C LEU A 7 -12.64 -0.45 3.01
N THR A 8 -13.94 -0.22 2.85
CA THR A 8 -14.49 0.44 1.66
C THR A 8 -13.92 1.85 1.48
N GLN A 9 -13.83 2.63 2.56
CA GLN A 9 -13.26 3.97 2.55
C GLN A 9 -11.76 3.96 2.21
N LEU A 10 -11.01 2.97 2.73
CA LEU A 10 -9.60 2.81 2.40
C LEU A 10 -9.39 2.45 0.91
N GLN A 11 -10.21 1.55 0.36
CA GLN A 11 -10.19 1.27 -1.07
C GLN A 11 -10.51 2.52 -1.88
N GLN A 12 -11.55 3.27 -1.51
CA GLN A 12 -11.91 4.52 -2.20
C GLN A 12 -10.80 5.56 -2.15
N LEU A 13 -10.10 5.68 -1.03
CA LEU A 13 -8.94 6.56 -0.88
C LEU A 13 -7.83 6.19 -1.87
N LEU A 14 -7.40 4.92 -1.89
CA LEU A 14 -6.33 4.48 -2.78
C LEU A 14 -6.73 4.54 -4.27
N GLN A 15 -7.98 4.21 -4.59
CA GLN A 15 -8.54 4.38 -5.95
C GLN A 15 -8.51 5.86 -6.38
N SER A 16 -8.85 6.79 -5.47
CA SER A 16 -8.85 8.24 -5.76
C SER A 16 -7.43 8.79 -5.93
N ILE A 17 -6.48 8.32 -5.12
CA ILE A 17 -5.06 8.67 -5.26
C ILE A 17 -4.57 8.27 -6.65
N HIS A 18 -4.79 7.03 -7.06
CA HIS A 18 -4.21 6.47 -8.29
C HIS A 18 -5.06 6.68 -9.55
N GLY A 19 -6.31 7.11 -9.39
CA GLY A 19 -7.26 7.28 -10.49
C GLY A 19 -7.54 5.94 -11.20
N VAL A 20 -7.79 4.89 -10.41
CA VAL A 20 -8.10 3.54 -10.88
C VAL A 20 -9.40 3.03 -10.24
N GLN A 21 -9.99 2.00 -10.83
CA GLN A 21 -11.21 1.35 -10.33
C GLN A 21 -11.02 -0.16 -10.35
N ALA A 22 -11.50 -0.82 -9.29
CA ALA A 22 -11.53 -2.26 -9.16
C ALA A 22 -12.85 -2.72 -8.52
N ALA A 23 -13.09 -4.03 -8.54
CA ALA A 23 -14.20 -4.63 -7.79
C ALA A 23 -14.06 -4.33 -6.28
N PRO A 24 -15.16 -4.37 -5.51
CA PRO A 24 -15.10 -4.13 -4.06
C PRO A 24 -14.22 -5.18 -3.38
N VAL A 25 -13.15 -4.76 -2.71
CA VAL A 25 -12.17 -5.66 -2.08
C VAL A 25 -12.80 -6.54 -0.99
N ARG A 26 -13.89 -6.06 -0.38
CA ARG A 26 -14.66 -6.80 0.64
C ARG A 26 -15.24 -8.11 0.09
N ASP A 27 -15.47 -8.20 -1.22
CA ASP A 27 -16.05 -9.38 -1.87
C ASP A 27 -14.99 -10.48 -2.07
N PHE A 28 -13.71 -10.16 -1.80
CA PHE A 28 -12.56 -11.06 -1.90
C PHE A 28 -11.99 -11.44 -0.52
N LEU A 29 -12.66 -11.04 0.57
CA LEU A 29 -12.20 -11.36 1.92
C LEU A 29 -12.33 -12.85 2.21
N VAL A 30 -11.26 -13.42 2.77
CA VAL A 30 -11.24 -14.80 3.28
C VAL A 30 -10.89 -14.82 4.76
N ASP A 31 -11.30 -15.89 5.45
CA ASP A 31 -11.07 -16.04 6.88
C ASP A 31 -9.66 -16.58 7.22
N ARG A 32 -9.36 -16.64 8.52
CA ARG A 32 -8.10 -17.16 9.04
C ARG A 32 -7.87 -18.62 8.62
N ALA A 33 -8.91 -19.46 8.65
CA ALA A 33 -8.79 -20.88 8.33
C ALA A 33 -8.39 -21.09 6.87
N PHE A 34 -8.92 -20.28 5.95
CA PHE A 34 -8.52 -20.26 4.55
C PHE A 34 -7.04 -19.86 4.41
N ARG A 35 -6.61 -18.77 5.08
CA ARG A 35 -5.20 -18.34 5.04
C ARG A 35 -4.27 -19.40 5.59
N GLU A 36 -4.59 -20.03 6.71
CA GLU A 36 -3.76 -21.07 7.33
C GLU A 36 -3.63 -22.31 6.43
N ARG A 37 -4.69 -22.66 5.70
CA ARG A 37 -4.67 -23.77 4.74
C ARG A 37 -3.83 -23.49 3.51
N HIS A 38 -3.91 -22.26 2.97
CA HIS A 38 -3.35 -21.94 1.64
C HIS A 38 -2.04 -21.15 1.68
N ALA A 39 -1.76 -20.44 2.77
CA ALA A 39 -0.59 -19.58 2.93
C ALA A 39 -0.13 -19.50 4.41
N PRO A 40 0.20 -20.64 5.06
CA PRO A 40 0.54 -20.67 6.49
C PRO A 40 1.79 -19.85 6.84
N LEU A 41 2.70 -19.66 5.88
CA LEU A 41 3.97 -18.92 6.06
C LEU A 41 3.83 -17.40 5.81
N CYS A 42 2.68 -16.94 5.30
CA CYS A 42 2.42 -15.52 5.08
C CYS A 42 2.16 -14.78 6.41
N SER A 43 2.02 -13.45 6.33
CA SER A 43 1.82 -12.63 7.52
C SER A 43 0.59 -13.09 8.30
N PRO A 44 0.63 -13.01 9.65
CA PRO A 44 -0.55 -13.32 10.43
C PRO A 44 -1.61 -12.23 10.39
N HIS A 45 -1.29 -11.03 9.87
CA HIS A 45 -2.18 -9.87 9.87
C HIS A 45 -2.85 -9.58 8.52
N GLU A 46 -2.15 -9.87 7.42
CA GLU A 46 -2.62 -9.60 6.05
C GLU A 46 -1.95 -10.58 5.08
N ALA A 47 -2.69 -11.02 4.05
CA ALA A 47 -2.09 -11.69 2.90
C ALA A 47 -2.99 -11.56 1.67
N LEU A 48 -2.41 -11.18 0.53
CA LEU A 48 -3.03 -11.35 -0.78
C LEU A 48 -2.58 -12.67 -1.40
N LEU A 49 -3.53 -13.56 -1.65
CA LEU A 49 -3.29 -14.85 -2.30
C LEU A 49 -3.76 -14.76 -3.76
N LEU A 50 -2.91 -15.25 -4.65
CA LEU A 50 -3.17 -15.29 -6.09
C LEU A 50 -3.06 -16.73 -6.57
N ARG A 51 -4.00 -17.14 -7.42
CA ARG A 51 -3.92 -18.41 -8.14
C ARG A 51 -4.28 -18.17 -9.59
N ASP A 52 -3.31 -18.47 -10.46
CA ASP A 52 -3.53 -18.54 -11.90
C ASP A 52 -4.46 -19.72 -12.22
N HIS A 53 -5.52 -19.44 -12.96
CA HIS A 53 -6.48 -20.41 -13.47
C HIS A 53 -6.70 -20.23 -14.99
N GLY A 54 -5.59 -20.06 -15.73
CA GLY A 54 -5.63 -19.95 -17.19
C GLY A 54 -6.10 -18.56 -17.62
N GLU A 55 -7.34 -18.44 -18.07
CA GLU A 55 -7.92 -17.16 -18.48
C GLU A 55 -8.34 -16.28 -17.30
N GLU A 56 -8.45 -16.87 -16.10
CA GLU A 56 -8.86 -16.18 -14.89
C GLU A 56 -7.74 -16.12 -13.85
N LEU A 57 -7.68 -15.01 -13.12
CA LEU A 57 -6.85 -14.85 -11.94
C LEU A 57 -7.74 -14.88 -10.70
N HIS A 58 -7.61 -15.94 -9.90
CA HIS A 58 -8.31 -16.02 -8.62
C HIS A 58 -7.54 -15.22 -7.58
N VAL A 59 -8.26 -14.35 -6.87
CA VAL A 59 -7.69 -13.43 -5.87
C VAL A 59 -8.43 -13.65 -4.55
N ALA A 60 -7.68 -13.69 -3.45
CA ALA A 60 -8.24 -13.70 -2.11
C ALA A 60 -7.43 -12.77 -1.20
N LEU A 61 -8.09 -11.96 -0.40
CA LEU A 61 -7.47 -11.08 0.59
C LEU A 61 -7.81 -11.57 2.00
N PHE A 62 -6.80 -11.94 2.76
CA PHE A 62 -6.93 -12.15 4.19
C PHE A 62 -6.58 -10.85 4.92
N LEU A 63 -7.47 -10.43 5.82
CA LEU A 63 -7.20 -9.41 6.84
C LEU A 63 -7.62 -9.97 8.19
N ASP A 64 -6.71 -9.95 9.15
CA ASP A 64 -6.97 -10.45 10.50
C ASP A 64 -8.09 -9.65 11.19
N ASP A 65 -8.87 -10.30 12.06
CA ASP A 65 -9.95 -9.66 12.80
C ASP A 65 -9.45 -8.45 13.62
N SER A 66 -8.22 -8.51 14.15
CA SER A 66 -7.60 -7.37 14.85
C SER A 66 -7.36 -6.18 13.91
N VAL A 67 -7.00 -6.44 12.65
CA VAL A 67 -6.82 -5.39 11.63
C VAL A 67 -8.16 -4.76 11.28
N LEU A 68 -9.17 -5.59 11.01
CA LEU A 68 -10.53 -5.12 10.71
C LEU A 68 -11.15 -4.35 11.89
N ALA A 69 -10.92 -4.79 13.13
CA ALA A 69 -11.41 -4.10 14.32
C ALA A 69 -10.82 -2.67 14.43
N GLN A 70 -9.52 -2.52 14.22
CA GLN A 70 -8.86 -1.20 14.23
C GLN A 70 -9.32 -0.30 13.07
N LEU A 71 -9.59 -0.87 11.90
CA LEU A 71 -10.09 -0.12 10.75
C LEU A 71 -11.54 0.36 10.96
N GLY A 72 -12.33 -0.35 11.76
CA GLY A 72 -13.70 0.02 12.14
C GLY A 72 -13.81 1.09 13.23
N ARG A 73 -12.68 1.58 13.77
CA ARG A 73 -12.63 2.65 14.77
C ARG A 73 -13.08 3.99 14.20
N ALA A 74 -13.68 4.82 15.05
CA ALA A 74 -14.18 6.13 14.64
C ALA A 74 -13.01 7.07 14.28
N ALA A 75 -13.27 8.05 13.41
CA ALA A 75 -12.27 9.04 13.03
C ALA A 75 -11.74 9.85 14.25
N ALA A 76 -12.60 10.05 15.25
CA ALA A 76 -12.26 10.75 16.50
C ALA A 76 -11.37 9.93 17.45
N ASP A 77 -11.31 8.60 17.29
CA ASP A 77 -10.45 7.76 18.14
C ASP A 77 -8.97 8.13 17.93
N PRO A 78 -8.11 8.00 18.95
CA PRO A 78 -6.70 8.36 18.81
C PRO A 78 -5.94 7.43 17.85
N TRP A 79 -4.90 7.97 17.21
CA TRP A 79 -3.93 7.19 16.45
C TRP A 79 -2.89 6.57 17.39
N THR A 80 -3.18 5.35 17.86
CA THR A 80 -2.20 4.54 18.60
C THR A 80 -1.22 3.85 17.64
N ARG A 81 -0.12 3.31 18.18
CA ARG A 81 0.82 2.47 17.41
C ARG A 81 0.13 1.26 16.78
N GLU A 82 -0.75 0.61 17.54
CA GLU A 82 -1.54 -0.54 17.10
C GLU A 82 -2.47 -0.18 15.94
N ARG A 83 -3.21 0.93 16.07
CA ARG A 83 -4.10 1.42 15.01
C ARG A 83 -3.32 1.77 13.74
N LEU A 84 -2.16 2.41 13.87
CA LEU A 84 -1.30 2.70 12.73
C LEU A 84 -0.81 1.42 12.05
N SER A 85 -0.38 0.43 12.82
CA SER A 85 0.09 -0.85 12.30
C SER A 85 -1.02 -1.60 11.56
N ALA A 86 -2.23 -1.66 12.13
CA ALA A 86 -3.38 -2.28 11.50
C ALA A 86 -3.83 -1.53 10.23
N PHE A 87 -3.87 -0.20 10.27
CA PHE A 87 -4.19 0.61 9.10
C PHE A 87 -3.17 0.38 7.97
N CYS A 88 -1.87 0.29 8.30
CA CYS A 88 -0.82 -0.01 7.34
C CYS A 88 -0.99 -1.43 6.74
N ALA A 89 -1.29 -2.44 7.55
CA ALA A 89 -1.55 -3.79 7.05
C ALA A 89 -2.74 -3.82 6.08
N ALA A 90 -3.87 -3.18 6.45
CA ALA A 90 -5.01 -3.07 5.55
C ALA A 90 -4.67 -2.29 4.26
N ALA A 91 -3.90 -1.20 4.37
CA ALA A 91 -3.53 -0.38 3.21
C ALA A 91 -2.61 -1.15 2.25
N GLU A 92 -1.71 -1.98 2.77
CA GLU A 92 -0.85 -2.88 1.99
C GLU A 92 -1.69 -3.90 1.21
N GLY A 93 -2.58 -4.64 1.88
CA GLY A 93 -3.43 -5.62 1.22
C GLY A 93 -4.36 -5.01 0.16
N VAL A 94 -4.96 -3.85 0.44
CA VAL A 94 -5.78 -3.13 -0.54
C VAL A 94 -4.93 -2.57 -1.69
N SER A 95 -3.72 -2.06 -1.40
CA SER A 95 -2.78 -1.60 -2.44
C SER A 95 -2.40 -2.73 -3.39
N HIS A 96 -2.00 -3.88 -2.85
CA HIS A 96 -1.68 -5.07 -3.63
C HIS A 96 -2.88 -5.54 -4.46
N PHE A 97 -4.07 -5.61 -3.87
CA PHE A 97 -5.30 -5.99 -4.59
C PHE A 97 -5.57 -5.05 -5.77
N LEU A 98 -5.56 -3.74 -5.54
CA LEU A 98 -5.80 -2.74 -6.58
C LEU A 98 -4.75 -2.82 -7.68
N TYR A 99 -3.48 -3.00 -7.30
CA TYR A 99 -2.37 -3.02 -8.25
C TYR A 99 -2.40 -4.27 -9.12
N VAL A 100 -2.63 -5.45 -8.54
CA VAL A 100 -2.81 -6.69 -9.30
C VAL A 100 -4.00 -6.58 -10.24
N ALA A 101 -5.16 -6.09 -9.77
CA ALA A 101 -6.33 -5.90 -10.61
C ALA A 101 -6.08 -4.93 -11.76
N HIS A 102 -5.35 -3.83 -11.52
CA HIS A 102 -4.98 -2.87 -12.55
C HIS A 102 -4.08 -3.49 -13.62
N ARG A 103 -3.07 -4.26 -13.20
CA ARG A 103 -2.06 -4.86 -14.09
C ARG A 103 -2.62 -6.04 -14.89
N ALA A 104 -3.43 -6.89 -14.26
CA ALA A 104 -4.13 -7.97 -14.93
C ALA A 104 -5.01 -7.46 -16.08
N ARG A 105 -5.75 -6.36 -15.88
CA ARG A 105 -6.57 -5.72 -16.92
C ARG A 105 -5.77 -5.17 -18.11
N GLN A 106 -4.46 -4.95 -17.95
CA GLN A 106 -3.56 -4.49 -19.00
C GLN A 106 -2.76 -5.64 -19.63
N GLY A 107 -3.02 -6.90 -19.24
CA GLY A 107 -2.20 -8.04 -19.65
C GLY A 107 -0.77 -7.98 -19.09
N GLY A 108 -0.53 -7.16 -18.07
CA GLY A 108 0.79 -6.90 -17.52
C GLY A 108 1.15 -7.87 -16.40
N GLN A 109 2.41 -8.29 -16.37
CA GLN A 109 2.98 -9.00 -15.22
C GLN A 109 3.32 -8.02 -14.09
N VAL A 110 3.42 -8.57 -12.87
CA VAL A 110 3.80 -7.84 -11.66
C VAL A 110 4.84 -8.64 -10.90
N SER A 111 5.98 -8.01 -10.59
CA SER A 111 6.98 -8.63 -9.71
C SER A 111 6.61 -8.41 -8.24
N GLN A 112 7.02 -9.33 -7.36
CA GLN A 112 6.81 -9.14 -5.92
C GLN A 112 7.47 -7.87 -5.40
N LEU A 113 8.69 -7.53 -5.85
CA LEU A 113 9.33 -6.28 -5.42
C LEU A 113 8.52 -5.04 -5.82
N GLU A 114 7.90 -5.06 -7.00
CA GLU A 114 7.04 -3.97 -7.47
C GLU A 114 5.78 -3.82 -6.60
N LEU A 115 5.16 -4.94 -6.21
CA LEU A 115 4.04 -4.94 -5.26
C LEU A 115 4.46 -4.33 -3.93
N GLU A 116 5.53 -4.84 -3.32
CA GLU A 116 5.99 -4.39 -2.01
C GLU A 116 6.35 -2.89 -2.04
N ALA A 117 7.06 -2.42 -3.06
CA ALA A 117 7.40 -1.00 -3.20
C ALA A 117 6.16 -0.11 -3.36
N GLN A 118 5.15 -0.58 -4.12
CA GLN A 118 3.88 0.12 -4.27
C GLN A 118 3.08 0.12 -2.94
N GLY A 119 3.04 -1.00 -2.23
CA GLY A 119 2.40 -1.12 -0.92
C GLY A 119 3.03 -0.17 0.10
N GLU A 120 4.36 -0.08 0.14
CA GLU A 120 5.08 0.84 1.02
C GLU A 120 4.74 2.32 0.76
N ILE A 121 4.76 2.76 -0.49
CA ILE A 121 4.42 4.16 -0.80
C ILE A 121 2.93 4.46 -0.61
N ASP A 122 2.04 3.47 -0.81
CA ASP A 122 0.60 3.63 -0.60
C ASP A 122 0.24 3.71 0.88
N LYS A 123 0.93 2.96 1.76
CA LYS A 123 0.85 3.14 3.21
C LYS A 123 1.18 4.59 3.59
N TYR A 124 2.27 5.12 3.03
CA TYR A 124 2.66 6.51 3.27
C TYR A 124 1.63 7.51 2.75
N LEU A 125 1.18 7.39 1.50
CA LEU A 125 0.19 8.28 0.90
C LEU A 125 -1.13 8.24 1.67
N ALA A 126 -1.63 7.06 2.03
CA ALA A 126 -2.89 6.90 2.75
C ALA A 126 -2.84 7.62 4.12
N VAL A 127 -1.77 7.45 4.89
CA VAL A 127 -1.61 8.16 6.18
C VAL A 127 -1.33 9.65 5.96
N LEU A 128 -0.58 10.02 4.92
CA LEU A 128 -0.30 11.41 4.58
C LEU A 128 -1.58 12.18 4.24
N MET A 129 -2.55 11.58 3.54
CA MET A 129 -3.84 12.23 3.26
C MET A 129 -4.60 12.54 4.55
N GLN A 130 -4.54 11.67 5.55
CA GLN A 130 -5.16 11.93 6.87
C GLN A 130 -4.44 13.05 7.64
N LEU A 131 -3.11 13.09 7.56
CA LEU A 131 -2.34 14.22 8.11
C LEU A 131 -2.69 15.53 7.39
N TRP A 132 -2.88 15.48 6.08
CA TRP A 132 -3.24 16.66 5.30
C TRP A 132 -4.62 17.20 5.67
N ALA A 133 -5.63 16.32 5.77
CA ALA A 133 -7.00 16.67 6.16
C ALA A 133 -7.09 17.32 7.55
N THR A 134 -6.12 17.05 8.42
CA THR A 134 -6.03 17.61 9.78
C THR A 134 -5.03 18.77 9.91
N GLY A 135 -4.49 19.27 8.80
CA GLY A 135 -3.52 20.38 8.79
C GLY A 135 -2.11 19.99 9.28
N ARG A 136 -1.84 18.69 9.49
CA ARG A 136 -0.60 18.14 10.06
C ARG A 136 0.39 17.63 9.01
N ARG A 137 0.34 18.16 7.77
CA ARG A 137 1.23 17.73 6.67
C ARG A 137 2.73 17.84 6.99
N SER A 138 3.13 18.74 7.90
CA SER A 138 4.53 18.87 8.37
C SER A 138 5.05 17.62 9.11
N ALA A 139 4.16 16.75 9.58
CA ALA A 139 4.53 15.46 10.17
C ALA A 139 4.93 14.40 9.12
N SER A 140 4.91 14.72 7.83
CA SER A 140 5.29 13.81 6.74
C SER A 140 6.67 13.18 6.92
N ARG A 141 7.67 13.99 7.30
CA ARG A 141 9.04 13.51 7.53
C ARG A 141 9.10 12.48 8.65
N GLU A 142 8.38 12.71 9.75
CA GLU A 142 8.34 11.75 10.87
C GLU A 142 7.55 10.50 10.49
N LEU A 143 6.47 10.63 9.71
CA LEU A 143 5.76 9.49 9.13
C LEU A 143 6.70 8.63 8.27
N ARG A 144 7.44 9.23 7.35
CA ARG A 144 8.40 8.53 6.48
C ARG A 144 9.44 7.77 7.30
N ARG A 145 10.00 8.40 8.33
CA ARG A 145 10.95 7.73 9.24
C ARG A 145 10.34 6.54 9.96
N ARG A 146 9.12 6.68 10.46
CA ARG A 146 8.41 5.59 11.16
C ARG A 146 8.11 4.42 10.24
N LEU A 147 7.64 4.68 9.03
CA LEU A 147 7.26 3.64 8.08
C LEU A 147 8.45 2.91 7.48
N PHE A 148 9.55 3.62 7.17
CA PHE A 148 10.62 3.03 6.36
C PHE A 148 11.97 2.91 7.06
N GLU A 149 12.33 3.85 7.96
CA GLU A 149 13.66 3.87 8.59
C GLU A 149 13.66 3.15 9.95
N ARG A 150 12.55 3.18 10.68
CA ARG A 150 12.40 2.60 12.03
C ARG A 150 11.53 1.34 12.05
N SER A 151 11.08 0.85 10.90
CA SER A 151 10.34 -0.39 10.79
C SER A 151 11.23 -1.59 11.09
N VAL A 152 10.69 -2.55 11.84
CA VAL A 152 11.38 -3.82 12.14
C VAL A 152 10.70 -4.91 11.33
N LEU A 153 11.49 -5.66 10.57
CA LEU A 153 10.98 -6.83 9.84
C LEU A 153 10.54 -7.92 10.82
N ARG A 154 9.47 -8.63 10.48
CA ARG A 154 9.02 -9.77 11.29
C ARG A 154 10.10 -10.86 11.34
N PRO A 155 10.20 -11.61 12.45
CA PRO A 155 11.08 -12.78 12.50
C PRO A 155 10.63 -13.86 11.52
N GLY A 156 11.54 -14.79 11.19
CA GLY A 156 11.22 -15.96 10.36
C GLY A 156 11.19 -15.73 8.85
N LEU A 157 11.45 -14.51 8.36
CA LEU A 157 11.64 -14.26 6.93
C LEU A 157 12.93 -14.93 6.43
N SER A 158 12.88 -15.52 5.24
CA SER A 158 14.06 -15.98 4.51
C SER A 158 14.97 -14.81 4.10
N ALA A 159 16.23 -15.09 3.72
CA ALA A 159 17.14 -14.04 3.26
C ALA A 159 16.60 -13.27 2.03
N PRO A 160 16.10 -13.94 0.98
CA PRO A 160 15.52 -13.24 -0.18
C PRO A 160 14.32 -12.35 0.18
N GLU A 161 13.45 -12.80 1.08
CA GLU A 161 12.33 -11.98 1.55
C GLU A 161 12.81 -10.73 2.28
N ARG A 162 13.79 -10.87 3.18
CA ARG A 162 14.36 -9.71 3.90
C ARG A 162 14.96 -8.69 2.93
N ASP A 163 15.68 -9.14 1.92
CA ASP A 163 16.30 -8.25 0.94
C ASP A 163 15.24 -7.55 0.08
N ARG A 164 14.18 -8.27 -0.32
CA ARG A 164 13.03 -7.70 -1.02
C ARG A 164 12.34 -6.61 -0.20
N TYR A 165 12.00 -6.88 1.07
CA TYR A 165 11.35 -5.89 1.94
C TYR A 165 12.24 -4.67 2.21
N ARG A 166 13.54 -4.87 2.42
CA ARG A 166 14.50 -3.76 2.59
C ARG A 166 14.58 -2.89 1.35
N LEU A 167 14.67 -3.50 0.17
CA LEU A 167 14.74 -2.77 -1.09
C LEU A 167 13.44 -2.01 -1.37
N ALA A 168 12.28 -2.63 -1.17
CA ALA A 168 10.98 -1.98 -1.31
C ALA A 168 10.85 -0.76 -0.38
N SER A 169 11.19 -0.93 0.91
CA SER A 169 11.19 0.16 1.89
C SER A 169 12.17 1.28 1.53
N ALA A 170 13.38 0.96 1.04
CA ALA A 170 14.35 1.95 0.61
C ALA A 170 13.87 2.76 -0.61
N LEU A 171 13.25 2.10 -1.59
CA LEU A 171 12.65 2.74 -2.77
C LEU A 171 11.51 3.69 -2.37
N ALA A 172 10.60 3.24 -1.51
CA ALA A 172 9.51 4.06 -1.00
C ALA A 172 10.02 5.25 -0.16
N ALA A 173 11.06 5.05 0.66
CA ALA A 173 11.69 6.11 1.44
C ALA A 173 12.33 7.19 0.55
N ALA A 174 13.02 6.77 -0.52
CA ALA A 174 13.61 7.70 -1.49
C ALA A 174 12.54 8.53 -2.18
N CYS A 175 11.48 7.87 -2.67
CA CYS A 175 10.34 8.48 -3.33
C CYS A 175 9.62 9.48 -2.40
N ALA A 176 9.23 9.04 -1.20
CA ALA A 176 8.54 9.86 -0.22
C ALA A 176 9.37 11.11 0.16
N ARG A 177 10.69 10.98 0.33
CA ARG A 177 11.58 12.12 0.61
C ARG A 177 11.59 13.13 -0.53
N ALA A 178 11.63 12.65 -1.78
CA ALA A 178 11.59 13.52 -2.94
C ALA A 178 10.23 14.23 -3.10
N TRP A 179 9.12 13.52 -2.88
CA TRP A 179 7.77 14.09 -2.86
C TRP A 179 7.56 15.08 -1.72
N GLU A 180 8.14 14.83 -0.55
CA GLU A 180 8.13 15.77 0.58
C GLU A 180 8.68 17.14 0.16
N ALA A 181 9.87 17.14 -0.43
CA ALA A 181 10.56 18.35 -0.86
C ALA A 181 9.82 19.09 -2.00
N ARG A 182 9.31 18.34 -2.99
CA ARG A 182 8.70 18.93 -4.20
C ARG A 182 7.26 19.38 -4.01
N TYR A 183 6.49 18.64 -3.21
CA TYR A 183 5.04 18.76 -3.18
C TYR A 183 4.46 18.96 -1.79
N VAL A 184 4.86 18.14 -0.79
CA VAL A 184 4.19 18.13 0.52
C VAL A 184 4.47 19.40 1.31
N VAL A 185 5.74 19.80 1.43
CA VAL A 185 6.13 21.01 2.18
C VAL A 185 5.47 22.25 1.56
N GLN A 186 5.43 22.29 0.21
CA GLN A 186 4.85 23.38 -0.57
C GLN A 186 3.31 23.33 -0.65
N GLY A 187 2.65 22.33 -0.04
CA GLY A 187 1.19 22.21 -0.08
C GLY A 187 0.60 21.90 -1.46
N ARG A 188 1.39 21.36 -2.40
CA ARG A 188 0.99 21.10 -3.79
C ARG A 188 0.31 19.74 -3.95
N LEU A 189 -0.85 19.54 -3.31
CA LEU A 189 -1.55 18.26 -3.29
C LEU A 189 -1.86 17.74 -4.72
N ASP A 190 -2.39 18.59 -5.60
CA ASP A 190 -2.74 18.17 -6.96
C ASP A 190 -1.51 17.72 -7.76
N ALA A 191 -0.36 18.35 -7.54
CA ALA A 191 0.89 17.96 -8.20
C ALA A 191 1.39 16.60 -7.69
N LEU A 192 1.31 16.37 -6.38
CA LEU A 192 1.62 15.07 -5.78
C LEU A 192 0.73 13.96 -6.35
N LEU A 193 -0.59 14.18 -6.39
CA LEU A 193 -1.53 13.19 -6.90
C LEU A 193 -1.31 12.93 -8.40
N ARG A 194 -1.00 13.95 -9.21
CA ARG A 194 -0.60 13.75 -10.61
C ARG A 194 0.65 12.88 -10.74
N GLU A 195 1.66 13.11 -9.90
CA GLU A 195 2.88 12.30 -9.91
C GLU A 195 2.62 10.85 -9.50
N ALA A 196 1.87 10.64 -8.41
CA ALA A 196 1.49 9.30 -7.95
C ALA A 196 0.74 8.52 -9.04
N ARG A 197 -0.20 9.18 -9.73
CA ARG A 197 -0.94 8.58 -10.86
C ARG A 197 -0.04 8.18 -12.03
N ARG A 198 0.93 9.02 -12.40
CA ARG A 198 1.89 8.69 -13.46
C ARG A 198 2.74 7.49 -13.06
N MET A 199 3.31 7.50 -11.84
CA MET A 199 4.14 6.42 -11.33
C MET A 199 3.39 5.10 -11.19
N TYR A 200 2.11 5.13 -10.81
CA TYR A 200 1.27 3.93 -10.68
C TYR A 200 1.12 3.16 -12.00
N ARG A 201 1.15 3.86 -13.14
CA ARG A 201 0.98 3.28 -14.48
C ARG A 201 2.26 2.68 -15.07
N LEU A 202 3.42 2.96 -14.46
CA LEU A 202 4.69 2.38 -14.88
C LEU A 202 4.81 0.91 -14.43
N ALA A 203 5.77 0.19 -15.00
CA ALA A 203 6.15 -1.15 -14.58
C ALA A 203 7.65 -1.38 -14.72
N GLY A 204 8.16 -2.42 -14.05
CA GLY A 204 9.54 -2.88 -14.18
C GLY A 204 10.57 -1.78 -13.91
N GLY A 205 11.61 -1.73 -14.73
CA GLY A 205 12.74 -0.82 -14.56
C GLY A 205 12.35 0.66 -14.53
N GLU A 206 11.38 1.08 -15.36
CA GLU A 206 10.90 2.47 -15.38
C GLU A 206 10.25 2.86 -14.05
N LYS A 207 9.46 1.97 -13.46
CA LYS A 207 8.84 2.19 -12.16
C LYS A 207 9.88 2.29 -11.04
N PHE A 208 10.86 1.39 -11.03
CA PHE A 208 11.93 1.43 -10.03
C PHE A 208 12.80 2.68 -10.15
N SER A 209 13.10 3.12 -11.38
CA SER A 209 13.76 4.40 -11.63
C SER A 209 12.92 5.56 -11.07
N ALA A 210 11.61 5.55 -11.35
CA ALA A 210 10.71 6.59 -10.86
C ALA A 210 10.63 6.64 -9.33
N PHE A 211 10.65 5.49 -8.65
CA PHE A 211 10.78 5.42 -7.19
C PHE A 211 12.09 6.02 -6.70
N ALA A 212 13.23 5.62 -7.28
CA ALA A 212 14.55 6.10 -6.86
C ALA A 212 14.68 7.63 -6.96
N HIS A 213 14.07 8.24 -7.98
CA HIS A 213 14.10 9.68 -8.20
C HIS A 213 12.90 10.44 -7.60
N GLY A 214 11.85 9.72 -7.17
CA GLY A 214 10.55 10.28 -6.79
C GLY A 214 9.89 11.11 -7.89
N ALA A 215 10.14 10.74 -9.15
CA ALA A 215 9.62 11.40 -10.33
C ALA A 215 9.69 10.45 -11.52
N VAL A 216 8.66 10.44 -12.35
CA VAL A 216 8.71 9.80 -13.66
C VAL A 216 9.71 10.58 -14.54
N ALA A 217 10.70 9.89 -15.10
CA ALA A 217 11.58 10.49 -16.10
C ALA A 217 10.71 11.03 -17.23
N TRP A 218 11.03 12.22 -17.76
CA TRP A 218 10.25 12.82 -18.84
C TRP A 218 10.14 11.80 -19.98
N ALA A 219 8.92 11.31 -20.23
CA ALA A 219 8.59 10.80 -21.55
C ALA A 219 8.68 12.02 -22.47
N ALA A 220 9.71 12.05 -23.29
CA ALA A 220 9.84 13.01 -24.38
C ALA A 220 8.62 12.91 -25.31
#